data_AF-A0A1G9L162-F1
#
_entry.id   AF-A0A1G9L162-F1
#
_cell.length_a   1.000
_cell.length_b   1.000
_cell.length_c   1.000
_cell.angle_alpha   90.00
_cell.angle_beta   90.00
_cell.angle_gamma   90.00
#
_symmetry.space_group_name_H-M   'P 1'
#
loop_
_entity.id
_entity.type
_entity.pdbx_description
1 polymer ?
#
loop_
_entity_poly.entity_id
_entity_poly.type
_entity_poly.pdbx_seq_one_letter_code
_entity_poly.pdbx_strand_id
1 'polypeptide(L)' 'RPAATVDAALARAPALGSGPQRAELRQRLIAGECPAEALRGAYGQINRQSLRVLVAELGACG' A
#
# COMPACT_ATOMS: atom_id res chain seq x y z
N ARG A 1 -4.94 -7.50 -7.74
CA ARG A 1 -5.66 -7.58 -6.44
C ARG A 1 -6.95 -6.76 -6.51
N PRO A 2 -8.08 -7.14 -5.89
CA PRO A 2 -9.32 -6.37 -5.95
C PRO A 2 -9.15 -4.94 -5.38
N ALA A 3 -9.70 -3.95 -6.07
CA ALA A 3 -9.58 -2.54 -5.68
C ALA A 3 -10.19 -2.27 -4.30
N ALA A 4 -11.34 -2.88 -3.98
CA ALA A 4 -11.99 -2.72 -2.68
C ALA A 4 -11.11 -3.17 -1.51
N THR A 5 -10.37 -4.28 -1.66
CA THR A 5 -9.42 -4.76 -0.63
C THR A 5 -8.26 -3.78 -0.43
N VAL A 6 -7.72 -3.23 -1.54
CA VAL A 6 -6.66 -2.23 -1.48
C VAL A 6 -7.16 -0.95 -0.80
N ASP A 7 -8.36 -0.48 -1.15
CA ASP A 7 -8.95 0.73 -0.57
C ASP A 7 -9.20 0.58 0.94
N ALA A 8 -9.69 -0.59 1.38
CA ALA A 8 -9.85 -0.89 2.80
C ALA A 8 -8.51 -0.90 3.55
N ALA A 9 -7.46 -1.51 2.99
CA ALA A 9 -6.14 -1.53 3.61
C ALA A 9 -5.51 -0.13 3.70
N LEU A 10 -5.67 0.67 2.64
CA LEU A 10 -5.21 2.06 2.64
C LEU A 10 -5.97 2.87 3.69
N ALA A 11 -7.29 2.68 3.85
CA ALA A 11 -8.08 3.36 4.87
C ALA A 11 -7.56 3.11 6.30
N ARG A 12 -6.98 1.92 6.54
CA ARG A 12 -6.34 1.54 7.81
C ARG A 12 -4.92 2.06 8.01
N ALA A 13 -4.35 2.69 6.98
CA ALA A 13 -3.02 3.32 7.02
C ALA A 13 -3.14 4.85 6.85
N PRO A 14 -3.67 5.58 7.85
CA PRO A 14 -3.87 7.03 7.75
C PRO A 14 -2.56 7.82 7.61
N ALA A 15 -1.43 7.27 8.09
CA ALA A 15 -0.10 7.86 7.94
C ALA A 15 0.34 8.05 6.48
N LEU A 16 -0.32 7.40 5.52
CA LEU A 16 -0.08 7.55 4.09
C LEU A 16 -0.73 8.81 3.50
N GLY A 17 -1.56 9.53 4.27
CA GLY A 17 -2.26 10.73 3.83
C GLY A 17 -3.28 10.44 2.72
N SER A 18 -3.60 11.44 1.91
CA SER A 18 -4.51 11.37 0.74
C SER A 18 -3.89 11.94 -0.55
N GLY A 19 -2.57 12.17 -0.54
CA GLY A 19 -1.83 12.80 -1.64
C GLY A 19 -1.58 11.90 -2.86
N PRO A 20 -0.90 12.42 -3.90
CA PRO A 20 -0.63 11.70 -5.14
C PRO A 20 0.16 10.40 -4.93
N GLN A 21 1.06 10.35 -3.93
CA GLN A 21 1.78 9.13 -3.57
C GLN A 21 0.83 8.00 -3.16
N ARG A 22 -0.28 8.31 -2.48
CA ARG A 22 -1.27 7.28 -2.11
C ARG A 22 -2.03 6.77 -3.32
N ALA A 23 -2.34 7.63 -4.28
CA ALA A 23 -2.98 7.23 -5.52
C ALA A 23 -2.05 6.31 -6.33
N GLU A 24 -0.76 6.62 -6.39
CA GLU A 24 0.25 5.77 -7.02
C GLU A 24 0.37 4.42 -6.32
N LEU A 25 0.51 4.42 -4.99
CA LEU A 25 0.55 3.20 -4.18
C LEU A 25 -0.68 2.32 -4.42
N ARG A 26 -1.87 2.93 -4.47
CA ARG A 26 -3.12 2.22 -4.77
C ARG A 26 -3.05 1.51 -6.13
N GLN A 27 -2.62 2.21 -7.18
CA GLN A 27 -2.52 1.63 -8.53
C GLN A 27 -1.55 0.44 -8.56
N ARG A 28 -0.37 0.59 -7.95
CA ARG A 28 0.64 -0.47 -7.83
C ARG A 28 0.11 -1.71 -7.10
N LEU A 29 -0.56 -1.53 -5.96
CA LEU A 29 -1.15 -2.63 -5.19
C LEU A 29 -2.29 -3.34 -5.93
N ILE A 30 -3.09 -2.60 -6.71
CA ILE A 30 -4.15 -3.15 -7.56
C ILE A 30 -3.54 -3.99 -8.68
N ALA A 31 -2.47 -3.50 -9.31
CA ALA A 31 -1.69 -4.22 -10.32
C ALA A 31 -1.02 -5.50 -9.77
N GLY A 32 -1.03 -5.70 -8.45
CA GLY A 32 -0.50 -6.90 -7.80
C GLY A 32 0.93 -6.73 -7.31
N GLU A 33 1.50 -5.53 -7.36
CA GLU A 33 2.82 -5.26 -6.79
C GLU A 33 2.83 -5.51 -5.28
N CYS A 34 3.98 -5.95 -4.78
CA CYS A 34 4.17 -6.27 -3.38
C CYS A 34 4.05 -5.04 -2.49
N PRO A 35 3.47 -5.16 -1.26
CA PRO A 35 3.30 -4.02 -0.38
C PRO A 35 4.58 -3.23 -0.10
N ALA A 36 5.72 -3.91 0.07
CA ALA A 36 7.00 -3.25 0.30
C ALA A 36 7.49 -2.48 -0.94
N GLU A 37 7.34 -3.08 -2.11
CA GLU A 37 7.85 -2.57 -3.38
C GLU A 37 6.98 -1.41 -3.85
N ALA A 38 5.67 -1.57 -3.76
CA ALA A 38 4.70 -0.53 -4.05
C ALA A 38 4.86 0.68 -3.12
N LEU A 39 5.09 0.44 -1.82
CA LEU A 39 5.33 1.50 -0.84
C LEU A 39 6.64 2.25 -1.14
N ARG A 40 7.72 1.52 -1.43
CA ARG A 40 9.00 2.11 -1.82
C ARG A 40 8.87 2.90 -3.13
N GLY A 41 8.13 2.38 -4.12
CA GLY A 41 7.93 3.04 -5.41
C GLY A 41 7.17 4.36 -5.28
N ALA A 42 6.11 4.40 -4.48
CA ALA A 42 5.28 5.58 -4.34
C ALA A 42 5.82 6.64 -3.35
N TYR A 43 6.54 6.23 -2.30
CA TYR A 43 7.01 7.14 -1.24
C TYR A 43 8.53 7.33 -1.21
N GLY A 44 9.29 6.61 -2.04
CA GLY A 44 10.76 6.62 -2.04
C GLY A 44 11.42 5.96 -0.82
N GLN A 45 10.63 5.62 0.19
CA GLN A 45 11.10 5.00 1.44
C GLN A 45 10.06 4.03 2.00
N ILE A 46 10.53 3.07 2.79
CA ILE A 46 9.66 2.12 3.47
C ILE A 46 9.35 2.66 4.86
N ASN A 47 8.11 3.09 5.07
CA ASN A 47 7.58 3.28 6.42
C ASN A 47 7.18 1.91 6.99
N ARG A 48 7.92 1.41 7.99
CA ARG A 48 7.67 0.09 8.60
C ARG A 48 6.28 -0.06 9.20
N GLN A 49 5.70 1.01 9.74
CA GLN A 49 4.34 0.96 10.31
C GLN A 49 3.32 0.78 9.17
N SER A 50 3.39 1.61 8.13
CA SER A 50 2.50 1.49 6.97
C SER A 50 2.67 0.14 6.28
N LEU A 51 3.90 -0.34 6.15
CA LEU A 51 4.18 -1.66 5.57
C LEU A 51 3.52 -2.79 6.37
N ARG A 52 3.62 -2.77 7.71
CA ARG A 52 2.98 -3.78 8.57
C ARG A 52 1.47 -3.81 8.39
N VAL A 53 0.83 -2.64 8.32
CA VAL A 53 -0.61 -2.54 8.06
C VAL A 53 -0.95 -3.12 6.69
N LEU A 54 -0.22 -2.72 5.65
CA LEU A 54 -0.48 -3.20 4.30
C LEU A 54 -0.27 -4.72 4.18
N VAL A 55 0.79 -5.28 4.78
CA VAL A 55 1.04 -6.73 4.76
C VAL A 55 0.00 -7.50 5.56
N ALA A 56 -0.46 -6.97 6.70
CA ALA A 56 -1.51 -7.61 7.50
C ALA A 56 -2.85 -7.67 6.75
N GLU A 57 -3.20 -6.63 5.99
CA GLU A 57 -4.48 -6.53 5.27
C GLU A 57 -4.43 -7.17 3.88
N LEU A 58 -3.28 -7.11 3.20
CA LEU A 58 -3.15 -7.51 1.79
C LEU A 58 -2.35 -8.79 1.58
N GLY A 59 -1.78 -9.35 2.65
CA GLY A 59 -0.87 -10.49 2.62
C GLY A 59 0.57 -10.09 2.29
N ALA A 60 1.52 -10.94 2.70
CA ALA A 60 2.88 -10.89 2.21
C ALA A 60 2.92 -11.31 0.73
N CYS A 61 3.96 -10.87 0.03
CA CYS A 61 4.31 -11.51 -1.22
C CYS A 61 5.04 -12.81 -0.95
N GLY A 62 4.66 -13.85 -1.70
CA GLY A 62 5.36 -15.12 -1.76
C GLY A 62 6.54 -15.07 -2.72
#